data_AF-A0A9W4A3A8-F1
#
_entry.id   AF-A0A9W4A3A8-F1
#
_cell.length_a   1.000
_cell.length_b   1.000
_cell.length_c   1.000
_cell.angle_alpha   90.00
_cell.angle_beta   90.00
_cell.angle_gamma   90.00
#
_symmetry.space_group_name_H-M   'P 1'
#
loop_
_entity.id
_entity.type
_entity.pdbx_description
1 polymer ?
#
loop_
_entity_poly.entity_id
_entity_poly.type
_entity_poly.pdbx_seq_one_letter_code
_entity_poly.pdbx_strand_id
1 'polypeptide(L)'
;MSLQELVSLNMSHIKFAGNILMVPGENGTTRSVSFTMEDTQQLYKYYTTIPEPVGPRQHTDTPLFVAFDFNRGTYRWVYEKDAPKALSEVAIQKMIRLEVKRAELNRRISAQQMRNTFILRLIKQGLNEDELVSSVGFKTKISLKRYYQYLK
;
A
#
# COMPACT_ATOMS: atom_id res chain seq x y z
N MET A 1 3.07 -5.32 -2.75
CA MET A 1 2.09 -4.36 -3.32
C MET A 1 2.82 -3.27 -4.10
N SER A 2 2.23 -2.74 -5.18
CA SER A 2 2.73 -1.59 -5.96
C SER A 2 2.18 -0.29 -5.38
N LEU A 3 2.68 0.86 -5.84
CA LEU A 3 2.09 2.15 -5.43
C LEU A 3 0.67 2.30 -5.93
N GLN A 4 0.41 1.91 -7.17
CA GLN A 4 -0.92 1.96 -7.77
C GLN A 4 -1.93 1.12 -6.97
N GLU A 5 -1.57 -0.12 -6.63
CA GLU A 5 -2.40 -1.00 -5.81
C GLU A 5 -2.67 -0.39 -4.43
N LEU A 6 -1.69 0.31 -3.85
CA LEU A 6 -1.81 0.95 -2.54
C LEU A 6 -2.77 2.14 -2.55
N VAL A 7 -2.69 3.00 -3.57
CA VAL A 7 -3.57 4.18 -3.69
C VAL A 7 -4.98 3.83 -4.15
N SER A 8 -5.19 2.65 -4.73
CA SER A 8 -6.50 2.14 -5.14
C SER A 8 -7.23 1.37 -4.04
N LEU A 9 -6.66 1.25 -2.83
CA LEU A 9 -7.34 0.58 -1.72
C LEU A 9 -8.52 1.42 -1.21
N ASN A 10 -9.62 0.74 -0.92
CA ASN A 10 -10.84 1.31 -0.38
C ASN A 10 -11.13 0.68 0.99
N MET A 11 -12.05 1.28 1.75
CA MET A 11 -12.48 0.73 3.03
C MET A 11 -13.17 -0.63 2.93
N SER A 12 -13.77 -0.95 1.79
CA SER A 12 -14.35 -2.27 1.49
C SER A 12 -13.29 -3.38 1.38
N HIS A 13 -12.02 -3.03 1.11
CA HIS A 13 -10.93 -3.98 0.95
C HIS A 13 -10.27 -4.43 2.27
N ILE A 14 -10.45 -3.69 3.37
CA ILE A 14 -9.84 -4.00 4.66
C ILE A 14 -10.82 -4.73 5.57
N LYS A 15 -10.37 -5.83 6.17
CA LYS A 15 -11.09 -6.55 7.23
C LYS A 15 -10.27 -6.50 8.51
N PHE A 16 -10.46 -5.45 9.31
CA PHE A 16 -9.71 -5.21 10.55
C PHE A 16 -9.75 -6.42 11.50
N ALA A 17 -10.93 -6.98 11.77
CA ALA A 17 -11.08 -8.14 12.65
C ALA A 17 -10.35 -9.40 12.13
N GLY A 18 -10.17 -9.52 10.81
CA GLY A 18 -9.53 -10.66 10.19
C GLY A 18 -8.04 -10.47 9.91
N ASN A 19 -7.47 -9.28 10.18
CA ASN A 19 -6.10 -8.91 9.77
C ASN A 19 -5.83 -9.15 8.29
N ILE A 20 -6.85 -8.99 7.43
CA ILE A 20 -6.75 -9.29 5.99
C ILE A 20 -7.04 -8.04 5.18
N LEU A 21 -6.15 -7.76 4.23
CA LEU A 21 -6.34 -6.79 3.17
C LEU A 21 -6.55 -7.50 1.84
N MET A 22 -7.64 -7.18 1.16
CA MET A 22 -7.95 -7.67 -0.18
C MET A 22 -7.38 -6.69 -1.21
N VAL A 23 -6.45 -7.15 -2.04
CA VAL A 23 -5.78 -6.31 -3.03
C VAL A 23 -6.33 -6.65 -4.41
N PRO A 24 -7.12 -5.76 -5.03
CA PRO A 24 -7.61 -5.98 -6.38
C PRO A 24 -6.44 -5.91 -7.36
N GLY A 25 -6.26 -6.96 -8.16
CA GLY A 25 -5.32 -6.99 -9.27
C GLY A 25 -5.94 -6.44 -10.56
N GLU A 26 -5.08 -6.11 -11.53
CA GLU A 26 -5.49 -5.51 -12.82
C GLU A 26 -6.52 -6.33 -13.63
N ASN A 27 -6.61 -7.65 -13.41
CA ASN A 27 -7.47 -8.56 -14.17
C ASN A 27 -8.67 -9.08 -13.36
N GLY A 28 -9.06 -8.39 -12.27
CA GLY A 28 -10.13 -8.85 -11.36
C GLY A 28 -9.71 -9.96 -10.39
N THR A 29 -8.49 -10.50 -10.54
CA THR A 29 -7.91 -11.42 -9.55
C THR A 29 -7.61 -10.66 -8.27
N THR A 30 -8.31 -10.99 -7.20
CA THR A 30 -8.09 -10.39 -5.88
C THR A 30 -7.20 -11.30 -5.06
N ARG A 31 -6.12 -10.77 -4.47
CA ARG A 31 -5.28 -11.52 -3.54
C ARG A 31 -5.48 -11.03 -2.12
N SER A 32 -5.41 -11.94 -1.15
CA SER A 32 -5.36 -11.59 0.26
C SER A 32 -3.93 -11.34 0.70
N VAL A 33 -3.74 -10.31 1.51
CA VAL A 33 -2.50 -10.03 2.24
C VAL A 33 -2.86 -10.03 3.72
N SER A 34 -2.23 -10.90 4.49
CA SER A 34 -2.37 -10.90 5.94
C SER A 34 -1.45 -9.85 6.55
N PHE A 35 -1.98 -9.09 7.50
CA PHE A 35 -1.22 -8.16 8.32
C PHE A 35 -0.81 -8.79 9.63
N THR A 36 0.30 -8.29 10.18
CA THR A 36 0.62 -8.49 11.60
C THR A 36 -0.42 -7.75 12.45
N MET A 37 -0.55 -8.12 13.72
CA MET A 37 -1.47 -7.43 14.63
C MET A 37 -1.07 -5.95 14.77
N GLU A 38 0.23 -5.69 14.81
CA GLU A 38 0.82 -4.36 14.93
C GLU A 38 0.48 -3.48 13.71
N ASP A 39 0.59 -4.03 12.49
CA ASP A 39 0.20 -3.32 11.27
C ASP A 39 -1.29 -3.00 11.24
N THR A 40 -2.14 -3.94 11.67
CA THR A 40 -3.60 -3.71 11.76
C THR A 40 -3.92 -2.61 12.77
N GLN A 41 -3.28 -2.63 13.95
CA GLN A 41 -3.47 -1.60 14.97
C GLN A 41 -3.03 -0.22 14.47
N GLN A 42 -1.89 -0.14 13.80
CA GLN A 42 -1.40 1.10 13.21
C GLN A 42 -2.35 1.64 12.14
N LEU A 43 -2.89 0.77 11.28
CA LEU A 43 -3.86 1.14 10.27
C LEU A 43 -5.19 1.59 10.88
N TYR A 44 -5.66 0.92 11.93
CA TYR A 44 -6.88 1.30 12.65
C TYR A 44 -6.71 2.63 13.39
N LYS A 45 -5.54 2.87 13.99
CA LYS A 45 -5.18 4.16 14.58
C LYS A 45 -5.18 5.28 13.54
N TYR A 46 -4.60 5.03 12.37
CA TYR A 46 -4.66 5.98 11.25
C TYR A 46 -6.12 6.31 10.89
N TYR A 47 -6.94 5.28 10.69
CA TYR A 47 -8.36 5.42 10.35
C TYR A 47 -9.13 6.26 11.38
N THR A 48 -8.96 5.96 12.67
CA THR A 48 -9.66 6.63 13.78
C THR A 48 -9.13 8.04 14.08
N THR A 49 -7.97 8.42 13.54
CA THR A 49 -7.43 9.79 13.68
C THR A 49 -8.14 10.77 12.72
N ILE A 50 -8.76 10.27 11.65
CA ILE A 50 -9.46 11.10 10.67
C ILE A 50 -10.85 11.46 11.22
N PRO A 51 -11.24 12.75 11.33
CA PRO A 51 -12.57 13.12 11.81
C PRO A 51 -13.67 12.57 10.91
N GLU A 52 -14.72 12.00 11.51
CA GLU A 52 -15.84 11.36 10.79
C GLU A 52 -16.44 12.20 9.65
N PRO A 53 -16.64 13.53 9.76
CA PRO A 53 -17.23 14.32 8.68
C PRO A 53 -16.42 14.36 7.39
N VAL A 54 -15.11 14.14 7.48
CA VAL A 54 -14.15 14.19 6.36
C VAL A 54 -13.42 12.85 6.16
N GLY A 55 -13.83 11.83 6.91
CA GLY A 55 -13.19 10.53 6.96
C GLY A 55 -13.82 9.51 6.01
N PRO A 56 -13.06 8.47 5.65
CA PRO A 56 -13.62 7.36 4.90
C PRO A 56 -14.55 6.55 5.81
N ARG A 57 -15.56 5.88 5.22
CA ARG A 57 -16.53 5.08 5.99
C ARG A 57 -16.23 3.60 5.84
N GLN A 58 -16.33 2.83 6.92
CA GLN A 58 -16.10 1.38 6.84
C GLN A 58 -17.03 0.72 5.83
N HIS A 59 -16.53 -0.34 5.18
CA HIS A 59 -17.30 -1.12 4.20
C HIS A 59 -17.85 -0.31 3.01
N THR A 60 -17.20 0.80 2.66
CA THR A 60 -17.55 1.62 1.49
C THR A 60 -16.42 1.64 0.46
N ASP A 61 -16.73 2.15 -0.73
CA ASP A 61 -15.75 2.40 -1.79
C ASP A 61 -14.98 3.73 -1.62
N THR A 62 -15.05 4.32 -0.43
CA THR A 62 -14.19 5.46 -0.09
C THR A 62 -12.73 4.99 0.06
N PRO A 63 -11.75 5.83 -0.33
CA PRO A 63 -10.34 5.44 -0.30
C PRO A 63 -9.88 5.17 1.13
N LEU A 64 -9.07 4.12 1.29
CA LEU A 64 -8.44 3.76 2.55
C LEU A 64 -7.45 4.83 2.99
N PHE A 65 -6.61 5.32 2.06
CA PHE A 65 -5.64 6.38 2.33
C PHE A 65 -6.12 7.71 1.75
N VAL A 66 -6.41 8.66 2.64
CA VAL A 66 -6.97 9.99 2.31
C VAL A 66 -5.89 11.07 2.26
N ALA A 67 -6.00 11.98 1.29
CA ALA A 67 -5.12 13.12 1.14
C ALA A 67 -5.41 14.21 2.17
N PHE A 68 -4.36 14.66 2.88
CA PHE A 68 -4.40 15.78 3.81
C PHE A 68 -3.98 17.09 3.15
N ASP A 69 -4.63 18.19 3.50
CA ASP A 69 -4.26 19.54 3.11
C ASP A 69 -3.63 20.29 4.27
N PHE A 70 -2.30 20.43 4.24
CA PHE A 70 -1.54 21.08 5.30
C PHE A 70 -1.85 22.58 5.44
N ASN A 71 -2.27 23.24 4.36
CA ASN A 71 -2.59 24.67 4.43
C ASN A 71 -3.94 24.92 5.11
N ARG A 72 -4.90 23.99 4.92
CA ARG A 72 -6.24 24.07 5.53
C ARG A 72 -6.35 23.33 6.86
N GLY A 73 -5.35 22.53 7.24
CA GLY A 73 -5.37 21.71 8.44
C GLY A 73 -6.46 20.63 8.44
N THR A 74 -6.89 20.18 7.26
CA THR A 74 -7.98 19.20 7.13
C THR A 74 -7.79 18.30 5.91
N TYR A 75 -8.62 17.26 5.80
CA TYR A 75 -8.60 16.30 4.69
C TYR A 75 -9.29 16.88 3.45
N ARG A 76 -8.79 16.49 2.27
CA ARG A 76 -9.34 16.94 1.00
C ARG A 76 -10.63 16.18 0.67
N TRP A 77 -11.62 16.90 0.17
CA TRP A 77 -12.90 16.35 -0.29
C TRP A 77 -13.02 16.46 -1.81
N VAL A 78 -13.67 15.49 -2.44
CA VAL A 78 -14.06 15.50 -3.85
C VAL A 78 -15.57 15.69 -3.88
N TYR A 79 -16.01 16.94 -4.11
CA TYR A 79 -17.43 17.30 -4.03
C TYR A 79 -18.28 16.60 -5.10
N GLU A 80 -17.74 16.32 -6.28
CA GLU A 80 -18.46 15.62 -7.34
C GLU A 80 -18.79 14.17 -6.97
N LYS A 81 -18.01 13.56 -6.07
CA LYS A 81 -18.16 12.17 -5.64
C LYS A 81 -18.69 12.05 -4.21
N ASP A 82 -18.91 13.18 -3.54
CA ASP A 82 -19.20 13.27 -2.12
C ASP A 82 -18.34 12.32 -1.27
N ALA A 83 -17.02 12.38 -1.46
CA ALA A 83 -16.08 11.45 -0.85
C ALA A 83 -14.73 12.09 -0.52
N PRO A 84 -14.00 11.55 0.48
CA PRO A 84 -12.63 11.96 0.73
C PRO A 84 -11.74 11.69 -0.49
N LYS A 85 -10.81 12.60 -0.75
CA LYS A 85 -9.87 12.49 -1.86
C LYS A 85 -8.80 11.45 -1.55
N ALA A 86 -8.61 10.48 -2.43
CA ALA A 86 -7.54 9.50 -2.31
C ALA A 86 -6.15 10.16 -2.32
N LEU A 87 -5.22 9.57 -1.57
CA LEU A 87 -3.81 9.91 -1.60
C LEU A 87 -3.22 9.51 -2.97
N SER A 88 -2.36 10.35 -3.54
CA SER A 88 -1.76 10.07 -4.86
C SER A 88 -0.41 9.36 -4.74
N GLU A 89 -0.01 8.64 -5.80
CA GLU A 89 1.31 8.00 -5.86
C GLU A 89 2.44 9.00 -5.67
N VAL A 90 2.29 10.20 -6.25
CA VAL A 90 3.26 11.30 -6.12
C VAL A 90 3.37 11.75 -4.66
N ALA A 91 2.25 11.84 -3.93
CA ALA A 91 2.27 12.17 -2.52
C ALA A 91 3.00 11.10 -1.70
N ILE A 92 2.72 9.81 -1.93
CA ILE A 92 3.41 8.71 -1.24
C ILE A 92 4.91 8.72 -1.54
N GLN A 93 5.30 8.90 -2.81
CA GLN A 93 6.72 8.99 -3.15
C GLN A 93 7.40 10.18 -2.48
N LYS A 94 6.73 11.34 -2.35
CA LYS A 94 7.25 12.49 -1.62
C LYS A 94 7.41 12.18 -0.13
N MET A 95 6.41 11.55 0.49
CA MET A 95 6.49 11.13 1.89
C MET A 95 7.65 10.16 2.13
N ILE A 96 7.83 9.14 1.29
CA ILE A 96 8.97 8.22 1.39
C ILE A 96 10.30 8.99 1.34
N ARG A 97 10.45 9.95 0.41
CA ARG A 97 11.68 10.76 0.32
C ARG A 97 11.92 11.59 1.57
N LEU A 98 10.88 12.13 2.18
CA LEU A 98 10.98 12.88 3.43
C LEU A 98 11.42 11.96 4.58
N GLU A 99 10.84 10.77 4.71
CA GLU A 99 11.25 9.81 5.75
C GLU A 99 12.68 9.32 5.57
N VAL A 100 13.12 9.08 4.33
CA VAL A 100 14.51 8.72 4.02
C VAL A 100 15.48 9.82 4.45
N LYS A 101 15.11 11.09 4.22
CA LYS A 101 15.90 12.25 4.66
C LYS A 101 15.92 12.37 6.18
N ARG A 102 14.78 12.17 6.85
CA ARG A 102 14.65 12.21 8.32
C ARG A 102 15.46 11.11 9.00
N ALA A 103 15.57 9.96 8.34
CA ALA A 103 16.38 8.83 8.81
C ALA A 103 17.88 8.95 8.45
N GLU A 104 18.32 10.10 7.89
CA GLU A 104 19.72 10.37 7.53
C GLU A 104 20.36 9.28 6.64
N LEU A 105 19.55 8.64 5.80
CA LEU A 105 20.03 7.59 4.93
C LEU A 105 20.77 8.21 3.74
N ASN A 106 22.06 7.88 3.60
CA ASN A 106 22.93 8.34 2.51
C ASN A 106 22.61 7.71 1.14
N ARG A 107 21.37 7.25 0.93
CA ARG A 107 20.91 6.66 -0.33
C ARG A 107 19.46 7.03 -0.61
N ARG A 108 19.15 7.19 -1.90
CA ARG A 108 17.76 7.33 -2.34
C ARG A 108 17.03 6.00 -2.18
N ILE A 109 15.87 6.04 -1.52
CA ILE A 109 14.93 4.92 -1.45
C ILE A 109 13.61 5.35 -2.07
N SER A 110 13.11 4.54 -3.00
CA SER A 110 11.80 4.68 -3.64
C SER A 110 10.89 3.51 -3.26
N ALA A 111 9.58 3.68 -3.47
CA ALA A 111 8.62 2.60 -3.28
C ALA A 111 8.95 1.35 -4.13
N GLN A 112 9.47 1.55 -5.34
CA GLN A 112 9.90 0.44 -6.18
C GLN A 112 11.10 -0.30 -5.58
N GLN A 113 12.06 0.42 -4.98
CA GLN A 113 13.17 -0.22 -4.28
C GLN A 113 12.71 -0.96 -3.02
N MET A 114 11.73 -0.43 -2.28
CA MET A 114 11.10 -1.14 -1.16
C MET A 114 10.45 -2.45 -1.63
N ARG A 115 9.65 -2.39 -2.71
CA ARG A 115 9.04 -3.59 -3.32
C ARG A 115 10.10 -4.59 -3.80
N ASN A 116 11.14 -4.12 -4.49
CA ASN A 116 12.21 -5.00 -4.95
C ASN A 116 12.94 -5.67 -3.77
N THR A 117 13.22 -4.92 -2.71
CA THR A 117 13.85 -5.45 -1.49
C THR A 117 12.98 -6.52 -0.83
N PHE A 118 11.66 -6.29 -0.75
CA PHE A 118 10.70 -7.27 -0.25
C PHE A 118 10.75 -8.58 -1.06
N ILE A 119 10.70 -8.48 -2.39
CA ILE A 119 10.75 -9.67 -3.29
C ILE A 119 12.07 -10.43 -3.13
N LEU A 120 13.20 -9.72 -3.07
CA LEU A 120 14.51 -10.35 -2.87
C LEU A 120 14.61 -11.06 -1.52
N ARG A 121 13.99 -10.53 -0.46
CA ARG A 121 13.94 -11.20 0.85
C ARG A 121 13.15 -12.50 0.78
N LEU A 122 11.99 -12.51 0.12
CA LEU A 122 11.19 -13.72 -0.06
C LEU A 122 11.96 -14.79 -0.86
N ILE A 123 12.68 -14.40 -1.92
CA ILE A 123 13.53 -15.33 -2.67
C ILE A 123 14.62 -15.93 -1.77
N LYS A 124 15.28 -15.11 -0.95
CA LYS A 124 16.30 -15.57 0.00
C LYS A 124 15.75 -16.49 1.10
N GLN A 125 14.46 -16.38 1.42
CA GLN A 125 13.77 -17.25 2.37
C GLN A 125 13.36 -18.60 1.75
N GLY A 126 13.60 -18.80 0.44
CA GLY A 126 13.34 -20.08 -0.22
C GLY A 126 11.89 -20.30 -0.62
N LEU A 127 11.06 -19.26 -0.68
CA LEU A 127 9.70 -19.38 -1.23
C LEU A 127 9.77 -19.87 -2.68
N ASN A 128 8.86 -20.76 -3.05
CA ASN A 128 8.82 -21.25 -4.42
C ASN A 128 8.27 -20.18 -5.37
N GLU A 129 8.52 -20.33 -6.68
CA GLU A 129 8.16 -19.31 -7.66
C GLU A 129 6.63 -19.07 -7.76
N ASP A 130 5.81 -20.09 -7.55
CA ASP A 130 4.35 -19.97 -7.60
C ASP A 130 3.81 -19.16 -6.41
N GLU A 131 4.31 -19.43 -5.20
CA GLU A 131 4.04 -18.65 -3.99
C GLU A 131 4.51 -17.20 -4.13
N LEU A 132 5.70 -16.98 -4.71
CA LEU A 132 6.23 -15.65 -4.98
C LEU A 132 5.33 -14.88 -5.93
N VAL A 133 4.98 -15.46 -7.08
CA VAL A 133 4.11 -14.83 -8.08
C VAL A 133 2.77 -14.45 -7.46
N SER A 134 2.15 -15.36 -6.71
CA SER A 134 0.88 -15.13 -6.03
C SER A 134 0.96 -14.02 -4.98
N SER A 135 1.92 -14.11 -4.05
CA SER A 135 2.06 -13.17 -2.92
C SER A 135 2.39 -11.75 -3.37
N VAL A 136 3.26 -11.60 -4.38
CA VAL A 136 3.68 -10.28 -4.88
C VAL A 136 2.69 -9.71 -5.89
N GLY A 137 1.82 -10.54 -6.47
CA GLY A 137 0.88 -10.16 -7.53
C GLY A 137 1.55 -10.01 -8.89
N PHE A 138 2.46 -10.91 -9.26
CA PHE A 138 2.93 -11.00 -10.65
C PHE A 138 1.98 -11.84 -11.49
N LYS A 139 1.93 -11.56 -12.80
CA LYS A 139 1.13 -12.35 -13.75
C LYS A 139 1.84 -13.64 -14.15
N THR A 140 3.17 -13.62 -14.21
CA THR A 140 3.98 -14.74 -14.69
C THR A 140 5.30 -14.85 -13.94
N LYS A 141 5.86 -16.07 -13.89
CA LYS A 141 7.20 -16.37 -13.35
C LYS A 141 8.33 -15.61 -14.05
N ILE A 142 8.15 -15.24 -15.32
CA ILE A 142 9.12 -14.45 -16.10
C ILE A 142 9.46 -13.13 -15.39
N SER A 143 8.50 -12.54 -14.67
CA SER A 143 8.71 -11.31 -13.89
C SER A 143 9.73 -11.48 -12.76
N LEU A 144 9.99 -12.72 -12.30
CA LEU A 144 10.97 -13.04 -11.27
C LEU A 144 12.42 -13.09 -11.81
N LYS A 145 12.61 -13.30 -13.11
CA LYS A 145 13.94 -13.51 -13.73
C LYS A 145 14.95 -12.42 -13.37
N ARG A 146 14.53 -11.16 -13.37
CA ARG A 146 15.40 -10.01 -13.04
C ARG A 146 15.92 -10.03 -11.61
N TYR A 147 15.18 -10.61 -10.67
CA TYR A 147 15.58 -10.70 -9.26
C TYR A 147 16.58 -11.83 -9.05
N TYR A 148 16.35 -12.98 -9.67
CA TYR A 148 17.33 -14.08 -9.65
C TYR A 148 18.64 -13.69 -10.35
N GLN A 149 18.57 -12.95 -11.47
CA GLN A 149 19.76 -12.42 -12.14
C GLN A 149 20.55 -11.44 -11.26
N TYR A 150 19.87 -10.63 -10.45
CA TYR A 150 20.53 -9.71 -9.52
C TYR A 150 21.20 -10.40 -8.32
N LEU A 151 20.72 -11.59 -7.93
CA LEU A 151 21.27 -12.36 -6.81
C LEU A 151 22.46 -13.24 -7.19
N LYS A 152 22.67 -13.47 -8.49
CA LYS A 152 23.88 -14.12 -9.02
C LYS A 152 25.05 -13.17 -8.92
#